data_AF-A0A7S4JHD1-F1
#
_entry.id   AF-A0A7S4JHD1-F1
#
_cell.length_a   1.000
_cell.length_b   1.000
_cell.length_c   1.000
_cell.angle_alpha   90.00
_cell.angle_beta   90.00
_cell.angle_gamma   90.00
#
_symmetry.space_group_name_H-M   'P 1'
#
loop_
_entity.id
_entity.type
_entity.pdbx_description
1 polymer ?
#
loop_
_entity_poly.entity_id
_entity_poly.type
_entity_poly.pdbx_seq_one_letter_code
_entity_poly.pdbx_strand_id
1 'polypeptide(L)'
;KTDSTEIDEESATALANSYHVDIIIRSSPSTGELRVPSTPHILWKRKGSEKNMTTVVCHKENGIIYSFDPLQVMFSRGNINERSRFGSLVTAHNEVVVDMFAGIGYFSLPLATNRTRKPKAKDLYRPALLIAIEKNAESFRFLKENFNRYERT
;
A
#
# COMPACT_ATOMS: atom_id res chain seq x y z
N LYS A 1 24.11 7.28 18.76
CA LYS A 1 23.45 6.38 17.78
C LYS A 1 23.90 6.85 16.42
N THR A 2 24.74 6.07 15.74
CA THR A 2 25.28 6.40 14.42
C THR A 2 24.13 6.44 13.42
N ASP A 3 23.72 7.65 13.05
CA ASP A 3 23.00 7.92 11.80
C ASP A 3 23.96 7.59 10.64
N SER A 4 24.18 6.31 10.35
CA SER A 4 24.86 5.98 9.09
C SER A 4 23.86 6.28 7.99
N THR A 5 23.94 7.42 7.31
CA THR A 5 23.10 7.76 6.14
C THR A 5 23.40 6.90 4.92
N GLU A 6 24.31 5.94 5.05
CA GLU A 6 24.91 5.22 3.96
C GLU A 6 24.86 3.71 4.21
N ILE A 7 24.69 2.99 3.12
CA ILE A 7 24.94 1.56 2.99
C ILE A 7 26.08 1.45 1.97
N ASP A 8 27.10 0.64 2.24
CA ASP A 8 28.18 0.45 1.28
C ASP A 8 27.68 -0.33 0.04
N GLU A 9 28.32 -0.10 -1.10
CA GLU A 9 27.88 -0.64 -2.40
C GLU A 9 27.85 -2.18 -2.40
N GLU A 10 28.79 -2.83 -1.71
CA GLU A 10 28.90 -4.29 -1.65
C GLU A 10 27.72 -4.88 -0.88
N SER A 11 27.47 -4.39 0.35
CA SER A 11 26.33 -4.79 1.17
C SER A 11 25.00 -4.50 0.49
N ALA A 12 24.86 -3.32 -0.13
CA ALA A 12 23.64 -2.93 -0.83
C ALA A 12 23.37 -3.85 -2.03
N THR A 13 24.41 -4.15 -2.81
CA THR A 13 24.31 -5.05 -3.96
C THR A 13 23.96 -6.47 -3.52
N ALA A 14 24.60 -6.98 -2.46
CA ALA A 14 24.31 -8.29 -1.90
C ALA A 14 22.85 -8.39 -1.43
N LEU A 15 22.37 -7.40 -0.67
CA LEU A 15 20.98 -7.31 -0.22
C LEU A 15 20.01 -7.24 -1.41
N ALA A 16 20.31 -6.36 -2.36
CA ALA A 16 19.48 -6.15 -3.54
C ALA A 16 19.34 -7.43 -4.39
N ASN A 17 20.42 -8.21 -4.51
CA ASN A 17 20.41 -9.48 -5.22
C ASN A 17 19.66 -10.56 -4.44
N SER A 18 19.84 -10.64 -3.12
CA SER A 18 19.16 -11.62 -2.26
C SER A 18 17.65 -11.42 -2.23
N TYR A 19 17.17 -10.18 -2.22
CA TYR A 19 15.75 -9.85 -2.18
C TYR A 19 15.15 -9.52 -3.55
N HIS A 20 15.96 -9.59 -4.63
CA HIS A 20 15.57 -9.26 -6.00
C HIS A 20 14.92 -7.87 -6.14
N VAL A 21 15.54 -6.86 -5.53
CA VAL A 21 15.07 -5.47 -5.55
C VAL A 21 16.00 -4.56 -6.35
N ASP A 22 15.45 -3.46 -6.85
CA ASP A 22 16.16 -2.44 -7.62
C ASP A 22 16.44 -1.15 -6.84
N ILE A 23 15.77 -0.97 -5.69
CA ILE A 23 15.88 0.20 -4.83
C ILE A 23 15.87 -0.26 -3.37
N ILE A 24 16.76 0.30 -2.55
CA ILE A 24 16.75 0.15 -1.10
C ILE A 24 16.43 1.53 -0.50
N ILE A 25 15.44 1.58 0.37
CA ILE A 25 14.96 2.81 1.01
C ILE A 25 15.06 2.64 2.52
N ARG A 26 15.58 3.65 3.21
CA ARG A 26 15.37 3.78 4.65
C ARG A 26 13.99 4.35 4.88
N SER A 27 13.13 3.56 5.53
CA SER A 27 11.83 4.05 5.99
C SER A 27 12.00 5.03 7.17
N SER A 28 11.03 5.92 7.32
CA SER A 28 10.94 6.83 8.45
C SER A 28 9.53 6.78 9.03
N PRO A 29 9.35 7.14 10.32
CA PRO A 29 8.02 7.31 10.87
C PRO A 29 7.22 8.35 10.08
N SER A 30 5.95 8.02 9.84
CA SER A 30 4.97 8.96 9.30
C SER A 30 4.51 9.92 10.41
N THR A 31 4.59 11.22 10.14
CA THR A 31 4.31 12.28 11.12
C THR A 31 3.37 13.34 10.54
N GLY A 32 2.91 14.25 11.40
CA GLY A 32 2.00 15.33 11.03
C GLY A 32 0.59 14.86 10.69
N GLU A 33 -0.25 15.81 10.32
CA GLU A 33 -1.67 15.59 10.02
C GLU A 33 -1.88 14.64 8.84
N LEU A 34 -1.09 14.83 7.76
CA LEU A 34 -1.21 14.05 6.53
C LEU A 34 -0.45 12.71 6.56
N ARG A 35 0.15 12.37 7.73
CA ARG A 35 0.90 11.13 7.94
C ARG A 35 1.98 10.90 6.87
N VAL A 36 2.68 11.95 6.47
CA VAL A 36 3.76 11.84 5.46
C VAL A 36 5.00 11.26 6.14
N PRO A 37 5.74 10.35 5.49
CA PRO A 37 7.04 9.90 5.99
C PRO A 37 7.97 11.11 6.22
N SER A 38 8.54 11.24 7.42
CA SER A 38 9.28 12.44 7.84
C SER A 38 10.58 12.66 7.06
N THR A 39 11.42 11.63 6.97
CA THR A 39 12.73 11.69 6.29
C THR A 39 13.07 10.36 5.60
N PRO A 40 12.20 9.84 4.71
CA PRO A 40 12.54 8.65 3.96
C PRO A 40 13.67 9.00 2.97
N HIS A 41 14.59 8.08 2.74
CA HIS A 41 15.66 8.32 1.78
C HIS A 41 16.05 7.05 1.04
N ILE A 42 16.40 7.23 -0.22
CA ILE A 42 16.95 6.18 -1.05
C ILE A 42 18.39 5.94 -0.60
N LEU A 43 18.68 4.73 -0.14
CA LEU A 43 20.01 4.31 0.25
C LEU A 43 20.80 3.81 -0.95
N TRP A 44 20.14 3.18 -1.92
CA TRP A 44 20.79 2.57 -3.07
C TRP A 44 19.83 2.34 -4.24
N LYS A 45 20.36 2.36 -5.47
CA LYS A 45 19.65 2.05 -6.73
C LYS A 45 20.50 1.16 -7.64
N ARG A 46 19.90 0.15 -8.25
CA ARG A 46 20.56 -0.72 -9.22
C ARG A 46 20.99 0.03 -10.49
N LYS A 47 22.28 0.06 -10.79
CA LYS A 47 22.77 0.68 -12.03
C LYS A 47 22.21 -0.06 -13.26
N GLY A 48 21.78 0.71 -14.27
CA GLY A 48 21.28 0.17 -15.54
C GLY A 48 19.89 -0.47 -15.49
N SER A 49 19.14 -0.36 -14.38
CA SER A 49 17.79 -0.91 -14.27
C SER A 49 16.74 0.13 -14.63
N GLU A 50 16.00 -0.07 -15.72
CA GLU A 50 14.87 0.80 -16.07
C GLU A 50 13.78 0.81 -14.99
N LYS A 51 13.70 -0.26 -14.18
CA LYS A 51 12.71 -0.42 -13.11
C LYS A 51 12.89 0.57 -11.94
N ASN A 52 14.03 1.26 -11.84
CA ASN A 52 14.28 2.22 -10.75
C ASN A 52 14.16 3.70 -11.14
N MET A 53 13.61 3.97 -12.33
CA MET A 53 13.37 5.33 -12.80
C MET A 53 12.39 6.08 -11.89
N THR A 54 11.51 5.35 -11.21
CA THR A 54 10.60 5.88 -10.18
C THR A 54 10.73 5.06 -8.89
N THR A 55 10.26 5.60 -7.77
CA THR A 55 10.12 4.89 -6.50
C THR A 55 8.72 4.30 -6.29
N VAL A 56 7.81 4.46 -7.27
CA VAL A 56 6.46 3.89 -7.20
C VAL A 56 6.56 2.38 -7.25
N VAL A 57 5.92 1.72 -6.30
CA VAL A 57 5.87 0.26 -6.20
C VAL A 57 4.45 -0.25 -6.32
N CYS A 58 4.29 -1.44 -6.92
CA CYS A 58 3.05 -2.20 -6.90
C CYS A 58 3.20 -3.34 -5.88
N HIS A 59 2.61 -3.18 -4.70
CA HIS A 59 2.65 -4.17 -3.64
C HIS A 59 1.43 -5.09 -3.69
N LYS A 60 1.66 -6.40 -3.84
CA LYS A 60 0.59 -7.40 -3.82
C LYS A 60 0.42 -7.99 -2.42
N GLU A 61 -0.77 -7.87 -1.84
CA GLU A 61 -1.16 -8.44 -0.55
C GLU A 61 -2.59 -8.98 -0.62
N ASN A 62 -2.81 -10.23 -0.17
CA ASN A 62 -4.14 -10.86 -0.12
C ASN A 62 -4.95 -10.74 -1.43
N GLY A 63 -4.28 -10.87 -2.57
CA GLY A 63 -4.93 -10.77 -3.90
C GLY A 63 -5.19 -9.34 -4.39
N ILE A 64 -4.87 -8.32 -3.60
CA ILE A 64 -4.99 -6.90 -3.95
C ILE A 64 -3.60 -6.34 -4.27
N ILE A 65 -3.53 -5.43 -5.23
CA ILE A 65 -2.34 -4.73 -5.69
C ILE A 65 -2.51 -3.26 -5.32
N TYR A 66 -1.63 -2.78 -4.45
CA TYR A 66 -1.55 -1.40 -4.02
C TYR A 66 -0.36 -0.73 -4.73
N SER A 67 -0.64 0.22 -5.61
CA SER A 67 0.34 1.19 -6.10
C SER A 67 0.54 2.27 -5.04
N PHE A 68 1.80 2.61 -4.73
CA PHE A 68 2.15 3.76 -3.90
C PHE A 68 3.63 4.14 -4.04
N ASP A 69 4.00 5.33 -3.56
CA ASP A 69 5.39 5.76 -3.40
C ASP A 69 5.79 5.77 -1.91
N PRO A 70 6.70 4.89 -1.45
CA PRO A 70 7.12 4.82 -0.06
C PRO A 70 7.84 6.08 0.43
N LEU A 71 8.26 6.98 -0.47
CA LEU A 71 8.82 8.28 -0.09
C LEU A 71 7.75 9.34 0.18
N GLN A 72 6.52 9.16 -0.32
CA GLN A 72 5.49 10.20 -0.29
C GLN A 72 4.30 9.84 0.62
N VAL A 73 3.96 8.55 0.71
CA VAL A 73 2.78 8.11 1.46
C VAL A 73 3.15 7.09 2.53
N MET A 74 2.42 7.15 3.65
CA MET A 74 2.50 6.13 4.69
C MET A 74 2.05 4.78 4.13
N PHE A 75 2.84 3.73 4.38
CA PHE A 75 2.43 2.34 4.15
C PHE A 75 2.44 1.51 5.44
N SER A 76 1.25 1.24 5.98
CA SER A 76 1.11 0.46 7.22
C SER A 76 1.11 -1.04 6.93
N ARG A 77 2.29 -1.62 6.76
CA ARG A 77 2.46 -3.08 6.55
C ARG A 77 1.93 -3.89 7.74
N GLY A 78 1.88 -3.35 8.96
CA GLY A 78 1.44 -4.09 10.16
C GLY A 78 -0.02 -4.53 10.17
N ASN A 79 -0.87 -3.95 9.32
CA ASN A 79 -2.31 -4.20 9.35
C ASN A 79 -2.79 -5.30 8.38
N ILE A 80 -1.91 -6.19 7.88
CA ILE A 80 -2.27 -7.23 6.89
C ILE A 80 -3.45 -8.08 7.37
N ASN A 81 -3.35 -8.58 8.60
CA ASN A 81 -4.37 -9.46 9.18
C ASN A 81 -5.68 -8.71 9.37
N GLU A 82 -5.61 -7.46 9.81
CA GLU A 82 -6.79 -6.62 10.04
C GLU A 82 -7.46 -6.23 8.73
N ARG A 83 -6.71 -5.91 7.68
CA ARG A 83 -7.26 -5.67 6.32
C ARG A 83 -7.97 -6.91 5.77
N SER A 84 -7.39 -8.09 5.98
CA SER A 84 -8.01 -9.36 5.58
C SER A 84 -9.31 -9.61 6.35
N ARG A 85 -9.28 -9.45 7.68
CA ARG A 85 -10.45 -9.57 8.56
C ARG A 85 -11.54 -8.60 8.15
N PHE A 86 -11.21 -7.32 8.00
CA PHE A 86 -12.16 -6.26 7.67
C PHE A 86 -12.85 -6.51 6.32
N GLY A 87 -12.10 -7.00 5.33
CA GLY A 87 -12.64 -7.44 4.05
C GLY A 87 -13.79 -8.45 4.19
N SER A 88 -13.81 -9.26 5.26
CA SER A 88 -14.83 -10.27 5.56
C SER A 88 -15.99 -9.82 6.46
N LEU A 89 -15.98 -8.57 6.95
CA LEU A 89 -16.95 -8.10 7.95
C LEU A 89 -18.28 -7.62 7.37
N VAL A 90 -18.36 -7.30 6.09
CA VAL A 90 -19.65 -6.93 5.48
C VAL A 90 -20.50 -8.20 5.38
N THR A 91 -21.62 -8.19 6.07
CA THR A 91 -22.52 -9.34 6.23
C THR A 91 -23.82 -9.20 5.45
N ALA A 92 -24.09 -8.02 4.89
CA ALA A 92 -25.25 -7.79 4.05
C ALA A 92 -24.96 -6.81 2.90
N HIS A 93 -25.69 -6.96 1.80
CA HIS A 93 -25.52 -6.13 0.59
C HIS A 93 -26.05 -4.70 0.73
N ASN A 94 -26.80 -4.39 1.80
CA ASN A 94 -27.41 -3.08 2.04
C ASN A 94 -26.58 -2.16 2.95
N GLU A 95 -25.40 -2.60 3.39
CA GLU A 95 -24.56 -1.81 4.28
C GLU A 95 -23.95 -0.59 3.55
N VAL A 96 -23.93 0.56 4.23
CA VAL A 96 -23.20 1.75 3.80
C VAL A 96 -21.95 1.87 4.65
N VAL A 97 -20.78 1.89 4.01
CA VAL A 97 -19.48 1.98 4.69
C VAL A 97 -18.84 3.33 4.38
N VAL A 98 -18.39 4.02 5.42
CA VAL A 98 -17.60 5.25 5.30
C VAL A 98 -16.21 5.00 5.87
N ASP A 99 -15.22 5.00 5.00
CA ASP A 99 -13.80 4.93 5.36
C ASP A 99 -13.24 6.36 5.43
N MET A 100 -13.15 6.89 6.65
CA MET A 100 -12.78 8.30 6.88
C MET A 100 -11.30 8.60 6.64
N PHE A 101 -10.45 7.56 6.56
CA PHE A 101 -9.00 7.68 6.41
C PHE A 101 -8.48 6.58 5.47
N ALA A 102 -8.97 6.62 4.23
CA ALA A 102 -8.80 5.52 3.28
C ALA A 102 -7.33 5.24 2.90
N GLY A 103 -6.46 6.24 3.02
CA GLY A 103 -5.08 6.17 2.55
C GLY A 103 -5.05 5.86 1.05
N ILE A 104 -4.33 4.81 0.67
CA ILE A 104 -4.30 4.29 -0.70
C ILE A 104 -5.36 3.20 -0.96
N GLY A 105 -6.30 3.03 -0.04
CA GLY A 105 -7.41 2.06 -0.12
C GLY A 105 -7.23 0.85 0.79
N TYR A 106 -6.59 1.01 1.95
CA TYR A 106 -6.21 -0.10 2.83
C TYR A 106 -7.37 -1.00 3.22
N PHE A 107 -8.50 -0.39 3.61
CA PHE A 107 -9.71 -1.10 4.02
C PHE A 107 -10.79 -1.05 2.93
N SER A 108 -10.82 0.04 2.16
CA SER A 108 -11.79 0.23 1.09
C SER A 108 -11.64 -0.82 -0.03
N LEU A 109 -10.43 -1.13 -0.48
CA LEU A 109 -10.21 -2.09 -1.58
C LEU A 109 -10.55 -3.54 -1.20
N PRO A 110 -10.19 -4.05 -0.01
CA PRO A 110 -10.69 -5.32 0.49
C PRO A 110 -12.21 -5.44 0.44
N LEU A 111 -12.93 -4.40 0.86
CA LEU A 111 -14.40 -4.37 0.85
C LEU A 111 -14.98 -4.30 -0.56
N ALA A 112 -14.40 -3.49 -1.44
CA ALA A 112 -14.91 -3.30 -2.79
C ALA A 112 -14.67 -4.51 -3.70
N THR A 113 -13.50 -5.16 -3.57
CA THR A 113 -13.07 -6.18 -4.53
C THR A 113 -13.40 -7.61 -4.10
N ASN A 114 -13.64 -7.85 -2.81
CA ASN A 114 -13.81 -9.19 -2.21
C ASN A 114 -12.61 -10.15 -2.40
N ARG A 115 -11.46 -9.65 -2.87
CA ARG A 115 -10.28 -10.47 -3.18
C ARG A 115 -9.59 -11.06 -1.96
N THR A 116 -9.84 -10.50 -0.79
CA THR A 116 -9.28 -10.97 0.48
C THR A 116 -10.11 -12.07 1.13
N ARG A 117 -11.31 -12.39 0.62
CA ARG A 117 -12.19 -13.40 1.20
C ARG A 117 -11.87 -14.82 0.74
N LYS A 118 -12.14 -15.79 1.61
CA LYS A 118 -11.99 -17.21 1.28
C LYS A 118 -12.99 -17.63 0.19
N PRO A 119 -12.59 -18.41 -0.83
CA PRO A 119 -13.45 -18.84 -1.94
C PRO A 119 -14.70 -19.64 -1.54
N LYS A 120 -14.75 -20.14 -0.29
CA LYS A 120 -15.86 -20.96 0.23
C LYS A 120 -16.93 -20.16 0.97
N ALA A 121 -16.79 -18.84 1.08
CA ALA A 121 -17.87 -18.00 1.60
C ALA A 121 -19.00 -18.04 0.57
N LYS A 122 -20.10 -18.74 0.89
CA LYS A 122 -21.26 -18.90 0.01
C LYS A 122 -21.91 -17.56 -0.32
N ASP A 123 -21.74 -16.57 0.54
CA ASP A 123 -22.30 -15.24 0.39
C ASP A 123 -21.20 -14.19 0.27
N LEU A 124 -21.09 -13.62 -0.93
CA LEU A 124 -20.10 -12.61 -1.26
C LEU A 124 -20.71 -11.21 -1.16
N TYR A 125 -20.89 -10.72 0.08
CA TYR A 125 -21.44 -9.38 0.32
C TYR A 125 -20.48 -8.25 -0.08
N ARG A 126 -21.00 -7.23 -0.78
CA ARG A 126 -20.35 -5.93 -0.94
C ARG A 126 -21.24 -4.87 -0.30
N PRO A 127 -20.68 -3.79 0.26
CA PRO A 127 -21.51 -2.68 0.71
C PRO A 127 -22.31 -2.12 -0.48
N ALA A 128 -23.53 -1.66 -0.20
CA ALA A 128 -24.36 -0.96 -1.19
C ALA A 128 -23.70 0.34 -1.63
N LEU A 129 -23.01 1.02 -0.69
CA LEU A 129 -22.27 2.24 -0.93
C LEU A 129 -21.01 2.25 -0.07
N LEU A 130 -19.87 2.52 -0.70
CA LEU A 130 -18.59 2.71 -0.04
C LEU A 130 -18.10 4.13 -0.33
N ILE A 131 -17.95 4.94 0.72
CA ILE A 131 -17.39 6.29 0.65
C ILE A 131 -15.99 6.24 1.25
N ALA A 132 -14.96 6.41 0.42
CA ALA A 132 -13.57 6.45 0.84
C ALA A 132 -13.07 7.90 0.82
N ILE A 133 -12.70 8.42 1.99
CA ILE A 133 -12.27 9.81 2.19
C ILE A 133 -10.77 9.80 2.50
N GLU A 134 -10.01 10.63 1.79
CA GLU A 134 -8.58 10.81 2.03
C GLU A 134 -8.20 12.28 1.83
N LYS A 135 -7.52 12.85 2.82
CA LYS A 135 -7.12 14.27 2.84
C LYS A 135 -5.76 14.49 2.18
N ASN A 136 -4.82 13.55 2.33
CA ASN A 136 -3.52 13.62 1.71
C ASN A 136 -3.66 13.43 0.19
N ALA A 137 -3.31 14.46 -0.58
CA ALA A 137 -3.48 14.49 -2.03
C ALA A 137 -2.72 13.35 -2.75
N GLU A 138 -1.52 12.99 -2.30
CA GLU A 138 -0.76 11.88 -2.89
C GLU A 138 -1.38 10.52 -2.56
N SER A 139 -1.80 10.33 -1.30
CA SER A 139 -2.56 9.14 -0.92
C SER A 139 -3.84 9.02 -1.74
N PHE A 140 -4.59 10.12 -1.92
CA PHE A 140 -5.81 10.16 -2.73
C PHE A 140 -5.55 9.89 -4.22
N ARG A 141 -4.42 10.38 -4.76
CA ARG A 141 -4.01 10.06 -6.14
C ARG A 141 -3.83 8.55 -6.30
N PHE A 142 -3.11 7.91 -5.39
CA PHE A 142 -2.92 6.46 -5.40
C PHE A 142 -4.21 5.69 -5.07
N LEU A 143 -5.08 6.21 -4.21
CA LEU A 143 -6.40 5.64 -3.95
C LEU A 143 -7.19 5.48 -5.25
N LYS A 144 -7.29 6.56 -6.04
CA LYS A 144 -7.96 6.52 -7.35
C LYS A 144 -7.29 5.52 -8.30
N GLU A 145 -5.96 5.55 -8.40
CA GLU A 145 -5.22 4.60 -9.25
C GLU A 145 -5.52 3.15 -8.87
N ASN A 146 -5.54 2.85 -7.57
CA ASN A 146 -5.78 1.51 -7.08
C ASN A 146 -7.24 1.07 -7.29
N PHE A 147 -8.22 1.96 -7.15
CA PHE A 147 -9.62 1.66 -7.49
C PHE A 147 -9.81 1.42 -8.98
N ASN A 148 -9.25 2.28 -9.84
CA ASN A 148 -9.34 2.14 -11.31
C ASN A 148 -8.80 0.81 -11.81
N ARG A 149 -7.84 0.20 -11.11
CA ARG A 149 -7.32 -1.14 -11.41
C ARG A 149 -8.40 -2.23 -11.30
N TYR A 150 -9.48 -1.99 -10.56
CA TYR A 150 -10.55 -2.96 -10.29
C TYR A 150 -11.92 -2.57 -10.84
N GLU A 151 -12.07 -1.40 -11.47
CA GLU A 151 -13.36 -0.96 -12.06
C GLU A 151 -13.89 -1.87 -13.18
N ARG A 152 -13.09 -2.84 -13.65
CA ARG A 152 -13.46 -3.79 -14.72
C ARG A 152 -13.63 -5.25 -14.24
N THR A 153 -13.67 -5.51 -12.92
CA THR A 153 -13.77 -6.88 -12.36
C THR A 153 -14.92 -7.04 -11.39
#